data_AF-A0A7S4A0A5-F1
#
_entry.id   AF-A0A7S4A0A5-F1
#
_cell.length_a   1.000
_cell.length_b   1.000
_cell.length_c   1.000
_cell.angle_alpha   90.00
_cell.angle_beta   90.00
_cell.angle_gamma   90.00
#
_symmetry.space_group_name_H-M   'P 1'
#
loop_
_entity.id
_entity.type
_entity.pdbx_description
1 polymer ?
#
loop_
_entity_poly.entity_id
_entity_poly.type
_entity_poly.pdbx_seq_one_letter_code
_entity_poly.pdbx_strand_id
1 'polypeptide(L)'
;AEASAFNQDIGDWAVQSVTDMSGMFADALEFDQDLGWCVDDIVDLRGVFSGTLCASTSCGVKVGQFVTASGSCESTYAPTAYYDGVHHTDVSIRTAVTAWLSDATAAEATYGHISTWETGGVTDMDELFEDASSFNEDISAWDTSGVTSMVEMFKEASSFNQDVGGWSVGAVLDMEEMFAT
;
A
#
# COMPACT_ATOMS: atom_id res chain seq x y z
N ALA A 1 -18.72 13.51 -4.92
CA ALA A 1 -18.17 12.63 -3.88
C ALA A 1 -17.84 11.36 -4.61
N GLU A 2 -16.67 11.37 -5.25
CA GLU A 2 -16.17 10.20 -5.96
C GLU A 2 -15.70 9.26 -4.86
N ALA A 3 -16.29 8.07 -4.81
CA ALA A 3 -15.84 7.03 -3.90
C ALA A 3 -14.36 6.72 -4.20
N SER A 4 -13.59 6.33 -3.18
CA SER A 4 -12.26 5.75 -3.39
C SER A 4 -12.33 4.69 -4.48
N ALA A 5 -11.53 4.83 -5.54
CA ALA A 5 -11.47 3.86 -6.61
C ALA A 5 -10.72 2.58 -6.20
N PHE A 6 -9.96 2.60 -5.09
CA PHE A 6 -9.09 1.49 -4.73
C PHE A 6 -9.88 0.22 -4.41
N ASN A 7 -9.71 -0.81 -5.25
CA ASN A 7 -10.35 -2.11 -5.09
C ASN A 7 -9.52 -3.23 -5.73
N GLN A 8 -8.19 -3.13 -5.66
CA GLN A 8 -7.28 -4.14 -6.20
C GLN A 8 -7.10 -5.31 -5.23
N ASP A 9 -6.93 -6.50 -5.78
CA ASP A 9 -6.64 -7.71 -4.99
C ASP A 9 -5.24 -7.63 -4.40
N ILE A 10 -5.17 -7.65 -3.08
CA ILE A 10 -3.95 -7.64 -2.27
C ILE A 10 -3.93 -8.81 -1.29
N GLY A 11 -4.71 -9.87 -1.55
CA GLY A 11 -4.80 -11.04 -0.66
C GLY A 11 -3.47 -11.78 -0.46
N ASP A 12 -2.55 -11.67 -1.43
CA ASP A 12 -1.22 -12.30 -1.38
C ASP A 12 -0.20 -11.53 -0.50
N TRP A 13 -0.57 -10.35 0.01
CA TRP A 13 0.29 -9.56 0.89
C TRP A 13 0.67 -10.30 2.19
N ALA A 14 1.96 -10.27 2.50
CA ALA A 14 2.52 -10.84 3.71
C ALA A 14 2.32 -9.92 4.92
N VAL A 15 1.11 -9.87 5.48
CA VAL A 15 0.76 -8.90 6.55
C VAL A 15 1.12 -9.34 7.97
N GLN A 16 1.88 -10.42 8.15
CA GLN A 16 2.13 -11.01 9.47
C GLN A 16 2.98 -10.14 10.41
N SER A 17 3.70 -9.16 9.86
CA SER A 17 4.52 -8.21 10.63
C SER A 17 3.79 -6.93 11.00
N VAL A 18 2.64 -6.65 10.36
CA VAL A 18 1.89 -5.41 10.56
C VAL A 18 1.32 -5.39 11.97
N THR A 19 1.45 -4.24 12.63
CA THR A 19 0.95 -3.99 13.99
C THR A 19 -0.19 -2.98 14.02
N ASP A 20 -0.30 -2.11 13.01
CA ASP A 20 -1.38 -1.13 12.89
C ASP A 20 -1.94 -1.12 11.46
N MET A 21 -3.25 -1.29 11.35
CA MET A 21 -4.04 -1.14 10.10
C MET A 21 -5.25 -0.23 10.36
N SER A 22 -5.21 0.55 11.43
CA SER A 22 -6.37 1.33 11.83
C SER A 22 -6.78 2.28 10.72
N GLY A 23 -8.07 2.27 10.40
CA GLY A 23 -8.62 3.05 9.30
C GLY A 23 -8.07 2.75 7.89
N MET A 24 -7.30 1.68 7.67
CA MET A 24 -6.61 1.42 6.39
C MET A 24 -7.49 1.57 5.14
N PHE A 25 -8.77 1.16 5.20
CA PHE A 25 -9.76 1.34 4.13
C PHE A 25 -10.98 2.16 4.60
N ALA A 26 -10.79 3.03 5.59
CA ALA A 26 -11.88 3.87 6.10
C ALA A 26 -12.51 4.67 4.94
N ASP A 27 -13.82 4.52 4.83
CA ASP A 27 -14.67 5.16 3.82
C ASP A 27 -14.30 4.85 2.35
N ALA A 28 -13.47 3.82 2.10
CA ALA A 28 -13.22 3.29 0.76
C ALA A 28 -14.47 2.57 0.21
N LEU A 29 -15.43 3.35 -0.30
CA LEU A 29 -16.80 2.90 -0.55
C LEU A 29 -16.93 1.81 -1.63
N GLU A 30 -15.91 1.61 -2.48
CA GLU A 30 -15.92 0.56 -3.52
C GLU A 30 -15.16 -0.72 -3.10
N PHE A 31 -14.47 -0.71 -1.96
CA PHE A 31 -13.63 -1.82 -1.53
C PHE A 31 -14.46 -3.04 -1.10
N ASP A 32 -14.27 -4.16 -1.80
CA ASP A 32 -15.00 -5.44 -1.63
C ASP A 32 -14.12 -6.67 -1.89
N GLN A 33 -12.81 -6.60 -1.63
CA GLN A 33 -11.93 -7.74 -1.82
C GLN A 33 -12.06 -8.78 -0.69
N ASP A 34 -11.89 -10.06 -1.01
CA ASP A 34 -11.68 -11.13 -0.03
C ASP A 34 -10.18 -11.32 0.14
N LEU A 35 -9.63 -10.71 1.20
CA LEU A 35 -8.20 -10.64 1.43
C LEU A 35 -7.62 -11.97 1.94
N GLY A 36 -8.43 -12.81 2.58
CA GLY A 36 -7.97 -14.07 3.17
C GLY A 36 -6.86 -13.94 4.24
N TRP A 37 -6.53 -12.72 4.69
CA TRP A 37 -5.41 -12.46 5.61
C TRP A 37 -5.62 -13.09 6.99
N CYS A 38 -4.51 -13.54 7.60
CA CYS A 38 -4.44 -13.86 9.02
C CYS A 38 -3.60 -12.80 9.73
N VAL A 39 -4.16 -12.20 10.79
CA VAL A 39 -3.46 -11.21 11.61
C VAL A 39 -3.44 -11.63 13.08
N ASP A 40 -2.42 -11.18 13.81
CA ASP A 40 -2.27 -11.41 15.25
C ASP A 40 -3.36 -10.63 16.03
N ASP A 41 -3.66 -11.05 17.27
CA ASP A 41 -4.63 -10.38 18.13
C ASP A 41 -4.17 -9.00 18.62
N ILE A 42 -2.87 -8.71 18.50
CA ILE A 42 -2.28 -7.41 18.83
C ILE A 42 -2.45 -6.35 17.73
N VAL A 43 -2.86 -6.74 16.52
CA VAL A 43 -2.95 -5.81 15.39
C VAL A 43 -4.11 -4.84 15.60
N ASP A 44 -3.84 -3.53 15.49
CA ASP A 44 -4.89 -2.52 15.57
C ASP A 44 -5.75 -2.55 14.31
N LEU A 45 -6.97 -3.09 14.44
CA LEU A 45 -7.95 -3.16 13.38
C LEU A 45 -9.08 -2.13 13.53
N ARG A 46 -8.90 -1.09 14.36
CA ARG A 46 -9.95 -0.09 14.58
C ARG A 46 -10.31 0.58 13.26
N GLY A 47 -11.57 0.44 12.84
CA GLY A 47 -12.08 1.17 11.68
C GLY A 47 -11.53 0.74 10.33
N VAL A 48 -10.73 -0.33 10.24
CA VAL A 48 -10.08 -0.80 8.99
C VAL A 48 -11.03 -0.79 7.81
N PHE A 49 -12.26 -1.29 7.99
CA PHE A 49 -13.26 -1.42 6.94
C PHE A 49 -14.48 -0.53 7.15
N SER A 50 -14.40 0.48 8.02
CA SER A 50 -15.50 1.42 8.22
C SER A 50 -15.89 2.05 6.87
N GLY A 51 -17.17 2.09 6.53
CA GLY A 51 -17.62 2.70 5.27
C GLY A 51 -17.38 1.86 3.99
N THR A 52 -16.71 0.70 4.06
CA THR A 52 -16.53 -0.21 2.91
C THR A 52 -17.73 -1.12 2.65
N LEU A 53 -17.78 -1.78 1.49
CA LEU A 53 -18.81 -2.77 1.15
C LEU A 53 -18.69 -4.07 1.96
N CYS A 54 -17.44 -4.47 2.26
CA CYS A 54 -17.15 -5.70 3.00
C CYS A 54 -16.97 -5.50 4.51
N ALA A 55 -17.33 -4.32 5.05
CA ALA A 55 -17.24 -3.98 6.48
C ALA A 55 -17.83 -5.05 7.40
N SER A 56 -18.97 -5.63 7.01
CA SER A 56 -19.68 -6.64 7.81
C SER A 56 -19.04 -8.03 7.81
N THR A 57 -18.17 -8.32 6.84
CA THR A 57 -17.45 -9.59 6.68
C THR A 57 -15.98 -9.47 7.03
N SER A 58 -15.53 -8.27 7.41
CA SER A 58 -14.12 -7.94 7.61
C SER A 58 -13.26 -8.29 6.39
N CYS A 59 -13.84 -8.28 5.19
CA CYS A 59 -13.15 -8.51 3.92
C CYS A 59 -12.27 -9.78 3.94
N GLY A 60 -12.73 -10.85 4.63
CA GLY A 60 -12.01 -12.12 4.71
C GLY A 60 -10.90 -12.20 5.77
N VAL A 61 -10.61 -11.11 6.50
CA VAL A 61 -9.57 -11.05 7.54
C VAL A 61 -9.95 -11.90 8.76
N LYS A 62 -8.99 -12.69 9.23
CA LYS A 62 -9.13 -13.57 10.41
C LYS A 62 -8.13 -13.16 11.50
N VAL A 63 -8.64 -12.94 12.72
CA VAL A 63 -7.84 -12.51 13.88
C VAL A 63 -7.51 -13.70 14.79
N GLY A 64 -6.24 -13.78 15.25
CA GLY A 64 -5.83 -14.70 16.32
C GLY A 64 -5.77 -16.18 15.92
N GLN A 65 -5.75 -16.50 14.62
CA GLN A 65 -5.60 -17.88 14.12
C GLN A 65 -4.20 -18.09 13.53
N PHE A 66 -3.30 -18.70 14.31
CA PHE A 66 -2.07 -19.29 13.77
C PHE A 66 -2.43 -20.56 13.00
N VAL A 67 -2.56 -20.47 11.68
CA VAL A 67 -2.83 -21.64 10.85
C VAL A 67 -1.52 -22.41 10.65
N THR A 68 -1.43 -23.65 11.15
CA THR A 68 -0.40 -24.58 10.69
C THR A 68 -0.94 -25.95 10.31
N ALA A 69 -0.16 -26.54 9.39
CA ALA A 69 -0.15 -27.89 8.83
C ALA A 69 -1.03 -28.25 7.62
N SER A 70 -2.02 -27.46 7.15
CA SER A 70 -2.60 -27.68 5.79
C SER A 70 -3.48 -26.57 5.16
N GLY A 71 -3.44 -25.28 5.54
CA GLY A 71 -4.35 -24.31 4.87
C GLY A 71 -4.21 -22.81 5.17
N SER A 72 -3.09 -22.24 4.73
CA SER A 72 -2.74 -20.81 4.53
C SER A 72 -2.51 -19.91 5.75
N CYS A 73 -1.23 -19.50 5.92
CA CYS A 73 -0.72 -18.12 6.03
C CYS A 73 0.82 -18.17 6.02
N GLU A 74 1.42 -18.56 4.89
CA GLU A 74 2.85 -18.37 4.59
C GLU A 74 2.95 -17.69 3.22
N SER A 75 3.43 -16.45 3.21
CA SER A 75 3.82 -15.77 1.97
C SER A 75 5.34 -15.83 1.88
N THR A 76 5.85 -16.46 0.83
CA THR A 76 7.25 -16.39 0.46
C THR A 76 7.35 -15.55 -0.80
N TYR A 77 7.41 -14.23 -0.61
CA TYR A 77 7.81 -13.34 -1.70
C TYR A 77 9.31 -13.12 -1.63
N ALA A 78 9.97 -13.45 -2.73
CA ALA A 78 11.28 -12.92 -3.05
C ALA A 78 11.10 -12.06 -4.30
N PRO A 79 11.54 -10.81 -4.27
CA PRO A 79 11.98 -10.19 -5.51
C PRO A 79 13.43 -9.75 -5.38
N THR A 80 14.13 -9.80 -6.50
CA THR A 80 14.78 -8.59 -7.02
C THR A 80 15.04 -8.82 -8.50
N ALA A 81 14.38 -8.02 -9.34
CA ALA A 81 14.91 -7.68 -10.64
C ALA A 81 15.68 -6.36 -10.47
N TYR A 82 16.92 -6.36 -10.94
CA TYR A 82 17.78 -5.19 -10.98
C TYR A 82 17.30 -4.27 -12.11
N TYR A 83 16.75 -3.13 -11.76
CA TYR A 83 16.41 -2.05 -12.70
C TYR A 83 17.57 -1.03 -12.75
N ASP A 84 17.59 -0.19 -13.80
CA ASP A 84 18.61 0.84 -14.11
C ASP A 84 17.94 2.23 -14.03
N GLY A 85 17.33 2.50 -12.87
CA GLY A 85 16.50 3.67 -12.58
C GLY A 85 17.17 4.66 -11.62
N VAL A 86 16.47 5.75 -11.28
CA VAL A 86 16.96 6.69 -10.26
C VAL A 86 16.81 6.06 -8.89
N HIS A 87 17.94 5.88 -8.21
CA HIS A 87 17.98 5.34 -6.85
C HIS A 87 17.46 6.34 -5.82
N HIS A 88 16.37 5.98 -5.15
CA HIS A 88 15.74 6.80 -4.13
C HIS A 88 15.99 6.28 -2.70
N THR A 89 16.31 7.21 -1.82
CA THR A 89 16.18 7.12 -0.35
C THR A 89 14.91 7.84 0.12
N ASP A 90 14.52 7.67 1.39
CA ASP A 90 13.37 8.31 2.04
C ASP A 90 13.26 9.82 1.73
N VAL A 91 14.38 10.56 1.79
CA VAL A 91 14.37 12.00 1.53
C VAL A 91 14.15 12.32 0.05
N SER A 92 14.80 11.55 -0.82
CA SER A 92 14.76 11.82 -2.26
C SER A 92 13.44 11.42 -2.90
N ILE A 93 12.77 10.35 -2.41
CA ILE A 93 11.48 9.92 -2.94
C ILE A 93 10.41 10.98 -2.66
N ARG A 94 10.36 11.53 -1.44
CA ARG A 94 9.45 12.63 -1.07
C ARG A 94 9.62 13.84 -1.98
N THR A 95 10.88 14.19 -2.29
CA THR A 95 11.19 15.31 -3.19
C THR A 95 10.70 15.03 -4.62
N ALA A 96 10.93 13.82 -5.13
CA ALA A 96 10.55 13.44 -6.49
C ALA A 96 9.02 13.33 -6.64
N VAL A 97 8.32 12.74 -5.66
CA VAL A 97 6.86 12.66 -5.64
C VAL A 97 6.25 14.06 -5.55
N THR A 98 6.74 14.94 -4.68
CA THR A 98 6.27 16.34 -4.61
C THR A 98 6.41 17.03 -5.96
N ALA A 99 7.55 16.84 -6.64
CA ALA A 99 7.76 17.39 -7.97
C ALA A 99 6.77 16.80 -8.99
N TRP A 100 6.56 15.48 -8.96
CA TRP A 100 5.62 14.77 -9.84
C TRP A 100 4.19 15.27 -9.69
N LEU A 101 3.70 15.40 -8.47
CA LEU A 101 2.35 15.90 -8.17
C LEU A 101 2.18 17.37 -8.57
N SER A 102 3.27 18.15 -8.61
CA SER A 102 3.23 19.55 -9.04
C SER A 102 3.28 19.75 -10.56
N ASP A 103 4.11 18.98 -11.26
CA ASP A 103 4.33 19.00 -12.70
C ASP A 103 5.01 17.70 -13.13
N ALA A 104 4.20 16.70 -13.51
CA ALA A 104 4.68 15.39 -13.92
C ALA A 104 5.63 15.47 -15.13
N THR A 105 5.41 16.40 -16.07
CA THR A 105 6.29 16.53 -17.25
C THR A 105 7.68 17.03 -16.86
N ALA A 106 7.76 18.01 -15.96
CA ALA A 106 9.04 18.50 -15.44
C ALA A 106 9.73 17.47 -14.55
N ALA A 107 8.97 16.76 -13.72
CA ALA A 107 9.47 15.69 -12.87
C ALA A 107 10.02 14.52 -13.69
N GLU A 108 9.32 14.08 -14.73
CA GLU A 108 9.79 13.02 -15.64
C GLU A 108 11.11 13.40 -16.32
N ALA A 109 11.27 14.66 -16.73
CA ALA A 109 12.53 15.14 -17.31
C ALA A 109 13.70 15.15 -16.30
N THR A 110 13.41 15.16 -15.00
CA THR A 110 14.40 15.25 -13.91
C THR A 110 14.72 13.89 -13.28
N TYR A 111 13.70 13.08 -13.03
CA TYR A 111 13.77 11.84 -12.27
C TYR A 111 13.46 10.59 -13.11
N GLY A 112 13.12 10.76 -14.39
CA GLY A 112 12.53 9.69 -15.18
C GLY A 112 11.07 9.44 -14.82
N HIS A 113 10.40 8.59 -15.59
CA HIS A 113 9.01 8.24 -15.34
C HIS A 113 8.87 7.52 -14.00
N ILE A 114 7.81 7.83 -13.24
CA ILE A 114 7.61 7.35 -11.87
C ILE A 114 7.61 5.81 -11.74
N SER A 115 7.14 5.12 -12.77
CA SER A 115 7.14 3.64 -12.84
C SER A 115 8.54 3.01 -12.90
N THR A 116 9.60 3.81 -13.09
CA THR A 116 10.98 3.32 -13.25
C THR A 116 11.88 3.66 -12.06
N TRP A 117 11.34 4.31 -11.03
CA TRP A 117 12.11 4.72 -9.86
C TRP A 117 12.57 3.51 -9.05
N GLU A 118 13.85 3.51 -8.65
CA GLU A 118 14.42 2.46 -7.80
C GLU A 118 14.17 2.81 -6.33
N THR A 119 13.16 2.21 -5.72
CA THR A 119 12.75 2.49 -4.33
C THR A 119 13.34 1.54 -3.30
N GLY A 120 14.23 0.61 -3.68
CA GLY A 120 14.79 -0.40 -2.76
C GLY A 120 15.65 0.18 -1.61
N GLY A 121 15.98 1.47 -1.65
CA GLY A 121 16.61 2.21 -0.56
C GLY A 121 15.65 2.98 0.35
N VAL A 122 14.35 2.88 0.11
CA VAL A 122 13.28 3.55 0.86
C VAL A 122 12.76 2.62 1.96
N THR A 123 12.65 3.15 3.17
CA THR A 123 12.14 2.47 4.37
C THR A 123 10.85 3.10 4.90
N ASP A 124 10.58 4.34 4.51
CA ASP A 124 9.43 5.14 4.91
C ASP A 124 8.73 5.70 3.66
N MET A 125 7.49 5.26 3.45
CA MET A 125 6.61 5.70 2.35
C MET A 125 5.39 6.48 2.88
N ASP A 126 5.45 6.98 4.12
CA ASP A 126 4.33 7.69 4.74
C ASP A 126 3.94 8.93 3.91
N GLU A 127 2.65 9.15 3.75
CA GLU A 127 2.04 10.36 3.17
C GLU A 127 2.51 10.69 1.73
N LEU A 128 3.17 9.78 1.01
CA LEU A 128 3.77 10.11 -0.30
C LEU A 128 2.75 10.66 -1.30
N PHE A 129 1.52 10.13 -1.29
CA PHE A 129 0.43 10.55 -2.15
C PHE A 129 -0.81 10.99 -1.35
N GLU A 130 -0.63 11.43 -0.12
CA GLU A 130 -1.71 12.04 0.67
C GLU A 130 -2.32 13.23 -0.10
N ASP A 131 -3.65 13.34 -0.11
CA ASP A 131 -4.43 14.38 -0.81
C ASP A 131 -4.23 14.43 -2.34
N ALA A 132 -3.53 13.45 -2.92
CA ALA A 132 -3.25 13.38 -4.35
C ALA A 132 -4.47 12.84 -5.12
N SER A 133 -5.62 13.49 -4.99
CA SER A 133 -6.93 13.05 -5.50
C SER A 133 -6.98 12.62 -6.97
N SER A 134 -6.06 13.11 -7.81
CA SER A 134 -5.97 12.77 -9.24
C SER A 134 -4.85 11.78 -9.59
N PHE A 135 -4.04 11.37 -8.62
CA PHE A 135 -2.93 10.45 -8.82
C PHE A 135 -3.45 9.04 -9.10
N ASN A 136 -2.97 8.43 -10.21
CA ASN A 136 -3.31 7.07 -10.59
C ASN A 136 -2.23 6.47 -11.52
N GLU A 137 -0.97 6.87 -11.35
CA GLU A 137 0.15 6.40 -12.17
C GLU A 137 0.62 5.02 -11.74
N ASP A 138 1.08 4.21 -12.69
CA ASP A 138 1.58 2.85 -12.43
C ASP A 138 2.88 2.90 -11.60
N ILE A 139 2.80 2.30 -10.40
CA ILE A 139 3.89 2.12 -9.43
C ILE A 139 4.03 0.66 -9.00
N SER A 140 3.45 -0.27 -9.78
CA SER A 140 3.49 -1.71 -9.51
C SER A 140 4.91 -2.27 -9.45
N ALA A 141 5.86 -1.61 -10.11
CA ALA A 141 7.27 -1.99 -10.17
C ALA A 141 8.12 -1.48 -9.00
N TRP A 142 7.58 -0.68 -8.09
CA TRP A 142 8.33 -0.19 -6.93
C TRP A 142 8.74 -1.35 -6.01
N ASP A 143 10.00 -1.33 -5.58
CA ASP A 143 10.52 -2.25 -4.57
C ASP A 143 10.16 -1.73 -3.18
N THR A 144 9.24 -2.42 -2.51
CA THR A 144 8.80 -2.12 -1.14
C THR A 144 9.41 -3.05 -0.10
N SER A 145 10.35 -3.92 -0.48
CA SER A 145 10.85 -5.00 0.39
C SER A 145 11.57 -4.49 1.65
N GLY A 146 12.08 -3.26 1.62
CA GLY A 146 12.70 -2.57 2.75
C GLY A 146 11.78 -1.62 3.52
N VAL A 147 10.53 -1.43 3.07
CA VAL A 147 9.59 -0.46 3.64
C VAL A 147 9.03 -0.97 4.95
N THR A 148 9.03 -0.11 5.96
CA THR A 148 8.55 -0.39 7.31
C THR A 148 7.29 0.40 7.68
N SER A 149 6.99 1.48 6.97
CA SER A 149 5.86 2.37 7.22
C SER A 149 5.21 2.84 5.92
N MET A 150 3.89 2.78 5.85
CA MET A 150 3.05 3.22 4.72
C MET A 150 1.84 4.05 5.21
N VAL A 151 2.00 4.76 6.32
CA VAL A 151 0.95 5.55 6.97
C VAL A 151 0.41 6.58 5.99
N GLU A 152 -0.91 6.61 5.80
CA GLU A 152 -1.62 7.60 4.97
C GLU A 152 -1.09 7.71 3.53
N MET A 153 -0.36 6.71 3.02
CA MET A 153 0.36 6.80 1.74
C MET A 153 -0.53 7.22 0.56
N PHE A 154 -1.79 6.77 0.54
CA PHE A 154 -2.81 7.09 -0.46
C PHE A 154 -4.08 7.68 0.16
N LYS A 155 -4.01 8.21 1.38
CA LYS A 155 -5.17 8.84 2.01
C LYS A 155 -5.66 9.99 1.13
N GLU A 156 -6.97 10.02 0.86
CA GLU A 156 -7.63 10.99 -0.02
C GLU A 156 -7.16 10.97 -1.51
N ALA A 157 -6.36 9.98 -1.92
CA ALA A 157 -5.97 9.75 -3.32
C ALA A 157 -7.10 9.04 -4.10
N SER A 158 -8.28 9.66 -4.15
CA SER A 158 -9.54 9.07 -4.62
C SER A 158 -9.51 8.42 -6.01
N SER A 159 -8.62 8.85 -6.92
CA SER A 159 -8.47 8.24 -8.25
C SER A 159 -7.56 7.00 -8.29
N PHE A 160 -6.80 6.72 -7.23
CA PHE A 160 -5.78 5.67 -7.24
C PHE A 160 -6.41 4.28 -7.21
N ASN A 161 -6.07 3.46 -8.21
CA ASN A 161 -6.54 2.07 -8.32
C ASN A 161 -5.58 1.19 -9.14
N GLN A 162 -4.27 1.42 -9.00
CA GLN A 162 -3.26 0.62 -9.70
C GLN A 162 -2.98 -0.69 -8.97
N ASP A 163 -2.64 -1.73 -9.73
CA ASP A 163 -2.31 -3.05 -9.19
C ASP A 163 -1.02 -2.99 -8.37
N VAL A 164 -1.18 -3.09 -7.05
CA VAL A 164 -0.10 -3.15 -6.05
C VAL A 164 -0.05 -4.51 -5.34
N GLY A 165 -0.77 -5.52 -5.86
CA GLY A 165 -0.80 -6.87 -5.27
C GLY A 165 0.57 -7.54 -5.25
N GLY A 166 1.47 -7.14 -6.16
CA GLY A 166 2.85 -7.64 -6.24
C GLY A 166 3.86 -7.02 -5.27
N TRP A 167 3.46 -6.03 -4.46
CA TRP A 167 4.36 -5.39 -3.50
C TRP A 167 4.77 -6.35 -2.36
N SER A 168 6.03 -6.23 -1.94
CA SER A 168 6.56 -6.99 -0.81
C SER A 168 6.36 -6.21 0.49
N VAL A 169 5.26 -6.45 1.19
CA VAL A 169 4.91 -5.74 2.44
C VAL A 169 5.32 -6.47 3.73
N GLY A 170 6.08 -7.57 3.61
CA GLY A 170 6.46 -8.41 4.75
C GLY A 170 7.33 -7.74 5.83
N ALA A 171 7.88 -6.56 5.56
CA ALA A 171 8.63 -5.75 6.53
C ALA A 171 7.81 -4.59 7.12
N VAL A 172 6.62 -4.33 6.58
CA VAL A 172 5.78 -3.19 6.98
C VAL A 172 5.17 -3.47 8.36
N LEU A 173 5.23 -2.45 9.22
CA LEU A 173 4.69 -2.48 10.58
C LEU A 173 3.42 -1.63 10.71
N ASP A 174 3.30 -0.59 9.88
CA ASP A 174 2.25 0.41 9.99
C ASP A 174 1.61 0.70 8.62
N MET A 175 0.29 0.55 8.56
CA MET A 175 -0.58 0.82 7.41
C MET A 175 -1.78 1.68 7.83
N GLU A 176 -1.65 2.48 8.90
CA GLU A 176 -2.69 3.40 9.36
C GLU A 176 -3.21 4.25 8.18
N GLU A 177 -4.52 4.22 7.95
CA GLU A 177 -5.24 5.03 6.97
C GLU A 177 -4.67 5.02 5.53
N MET A 178 -3.91 3.97 5.16
CA MET A 178 -3.18 3.90 3.89
C MET A 178 -4.03 4.18 2.65
N PHE A 179 -5.28 3.70 2.61
CA PHE A 179 -6.24 3.87 1.50
C PHE A 179 -7.54 4.55 1.96
N ALA A 180 -7.51 5.31 3.06
CA ALA A 180 -8.68 6.01 3.59
C ALA A 180 -9.14 7.17 2.67
N THR A 181 -10.43 7.52 2.73
CA THR A 181 -11.06 8.63 1.97
C THR A 181 -12.12 9.38 2.76
#